data_AF-A0A2W0A204-F1
#
_entry.id   AF-A0A2W0A204-F1
#
_cell.length_a   1.000
_cell.length_b   1.000
_cell.length_c   1.000
_cell.angle_alpha   90.00
_cell.angle_beta   90.00
_cell.angle_gamma   90.00
#
_symmetry.space_group_name_H-M   'P 1'
#
loop_
_entity.id
_entity.type
_entity.pdbx_description
1 polymer ?
#
loop_
_entity_poly.entity_id
_entity_poly.type
_entity_poly.pdbx_seq_one_letter_code
_entity_poly.pdbx_strand_id
1 'polypeptide(L)' 'MIGLLTIVAIGFFLGMRHATDPDHVIAVSTIVSREHSVKRSALIGVAWGIGHTLTILAVGGAIVLFR' A
#
# COMPACT_ATOMS: atom_id res chain seq x y z
N MET A 1 19.37 6.53 16.76
CA MET A 1 19.48 6.23 15.31
C MET A 1 19.11 4.79 14.97
N ILE A 2 19.65 3.78 15.68
CA ILE A 2 19.34 2.35 15.44
C ILE A 2 17.83 2.07 15.54
N GLY A 3 17.13 2.61 16.53
CA GLY A 3 15.69 2.36 16.72
C GLY A 3 14.80 2.79 15.55
N LEU A 4 15.03 3.98 14.96
CA LEU A 4 14.24 4.47 13.83
C LEU A 4 14.47 3.60 12.58
N LEU A 5 15.74 3.26 12.30
CA LEU A 5 16.08 2.36 11.19
C LEU A 5 15.43 0.98 11.36
N THR A 6 15.42 0.44 12.57
CA THR A 6 14.74 -0.82 12.88
C THR A 6 13.23 -0.74 12.66
N ILE A 7 12.57 0.32 13.13
CA ILE A 7 11.12 0.53 12.94
C ILE A 7 10.79 0.61 11.44
N VAL A 8 11.55 1.41 10.69
CA VAL A 8 11.35 1.54 9.23
C VAL A 8 11.59 0.22 8.52
N ALA A 9 12.66 -0.50 8.87
CA ALA A 9 12.97 -1.79 8.27
C ALA A 9 11.86 -2.82 8.53
N ILE A 10 11.43 -2.97 9.78
CA ILE A 10 10.35 -3.91 10.15
C ILE A 10 9.05 -3.52 9.44
N GLY A 11 8.68 -2.23 9.47
CA GLY A 11 7.51 -1.72 8.78
C GLY A 11 7.54 -1.99 7.28
N PHE A 12 8.70 -1.82 6.64
CA PHE A 12 8.90 -2.11 5.22
C PHE A 12 8.71 -3.60 4.90
N PHE A 13 9.34 -4.52 5.64
CA PHE A 13 9.18 -5.96 5.41
C PHE A 13 7.76 -6.46 5.68
N LEU A 14 7.11 -5.94 6.73
CA LEU A 14 5.70 -6.24 6.99
C LEU A 14 4.79 -5.69 5.88
N GLY A 15 5.07 -4.48 5.39
CA GLY A 15 4.38 -3.89 4.25
C GLY A 15 4.52 -4.71 2.97
N MET A 16 5.73 -5.21 2.67
CA MET A 16 5.95 -6.10 1.53
C MET A 16 5.15 -7.40 1.64
N ARG A 17 5.08 -7.98 2.84
CA ARG A 17 4.23 -9.15 3.08
C ARG A 17 2.76 -8.82 2.83
N HIS A 18 2.26 -7.72 3.37
CA HIS A 18 0.86 -7.31 3.17
C HIS A 18 0.54 -7.04 1.69
N ALA A 19 1.45 -6.42 0.94
CA ALA A 19 1.27 -6.18 -0.50
C ALA A 19 1.16 -7.48 -1.33
N THR A 20 1.55 -8.63 -0.77
CA THR A 20 1.38 -9.94 -1.41
C THR A 20 0.08 -10.66 -1.02
N ASP A 21 -0.78 -10.02 -0.22
CA ASP A 21 -2.10 -10.57 0.10
C ASP A 21 -2.99 -10.63 -1.17
N PRO A 22 -3.96 -11.57 -1.23
CA PRO A 22 -4.70 -11.85 -2.46
C PRO A 22 -5.44 -10.65 -3.06
N ASP A 23 -5.93 -9.73 -2.25
CA ASP A 23 -6.61 -8.52 -2.67
C ASP A 23 -5.69 -7.58 -3.45
N HIS A 24 -4.46 -7.37 -2.96
CA HIS A 24 -3.44 -6.57 -3.65
C HIS A 24 -2.97 -7.26 -4.93
N VAL A 25 -2.76 -8.58 -4.89
CA VAL A 25 -2.36 -9.36 -6.07
C VAL A 25 -3.43 -9.28 -7.16
N ILE A 26 -4.72 -9.40 -6.82
CA ILE A 26 -5.83 -9.27 -7.78
C ILE A 26 -5.91 -7.84 -8.33
N ALA A 27 -5.74 -6.81 -7.49
CA ALA A 27 -5.76 -5.42 -7.92
C ALA A 27 -4.64 -5.12 -8.94
N VAL A 28 -3.39 -5.47 -8.60
CA VAL A 28 -2.23 -5.22 -9.45
C VAL A 28 -2.28 -6.06 -10.72
N SER A 29 -2.63 -7.34 -10.64
CA SER A 29 -2.80 -8.20 -11.83
C SER A 29 -3.86 -7.65 -12.78
N THR A 30 -4.98 -7.16 -12.26
CA THR A 30 -6.02 -6.51 -13.07
C THR A 30 -5.51 -5.25 -13.76
N ILE A 31 -4.75 -4.41 -13.06
CA ILE A 31 -4.16 -3.19 -13.63
C ILE A 31 -3.20 -3.53 -14.77
N VAL A 32 -2.23 -4.43 -14.53
CA VAL A 32 -1.23 -4.78 -15.54
C VAL A 32 -1.81 -5.59 -16.71
N SER A 33 -2.91 -6.33 -16.50
CA SER A 33 -3.61 -7.01 -17.59
C SER A 33 -4.44 -6.07 -18.46
N ARG A 34 -4.89 -4.92 -17.95
CA ARG A 34 -5.67 -3.93 -18.71
C ARG A 34 -4.82 -2.85 -19.36
N GLU A 35 -3.64 -2.56 -18.80
CA GLU A 35 -2.79 -1.48 -19.25
C GLU A 35 -1.51 -2.03 -19.92
N HIS A 36 -1.33 -1.73 -21.21
CA HIS A 36 -0.20 -2.22 -22.00
C HIS A 36 1.13 -1.50 -21.70
N SER A 37 1.10 -0.39 -20.94
CA SER A 37 2.28 0.41 -20.63
C SER A 37 2.64 0.29 -19.16
N VAL A 38 3.85 -0.22 -18.88
CA VAL A 38 4.40 -0.34 -17.52
C VAL A 38 4.33 0.99 -16.76
N LYS A 39 4.63 2.10 -17.43
CA LYS A 39 4.55 3.44 -16.82
C LYS A 39 3.13 3.79 -16.39
N ARG A 40 2.14 3.48 -17.22
CA ARG A 40 0.73 3.76 -16.93
C ARG A 40 0.20 2.86 -15.82
N SER A 41 0.54 1.57 -15.86
CA SER A 41 0.23 0.61 -14.79
C SER A 41 0.84 1.03 -13.46
N ALA A 42 2.09 1.51 -13.46
CA ALA A 42 2.75 2.01 -12.26
C ALA A 42 2.07 3.28 -11.71
N LEU A 43 1.69 4.23 -12.57
CA LEU A 43 0.97 5.44 -12.15
C LEU A 43 -0.38 5.12 -11.53
N ILE A 44 -1.14 4.19 -12.13
CA ILE A 44 -2.43 3.75 -11.60
C ILE A 44 -2.24 3.02 -10.27
N GLY A 45 -1.24 2.14 -10.18
CA GLY A 45 -0.88 1.45 -8.95
C GLY A 45 -0.50 2.42 -7.81
N VAL A 46 0.28 3.47 -8.12
CA VAL A 46 0.63 4.51 -7.15
C VAL A 46 -0.60 5.30 -6.71
N ALA A 47 -1.44 5.74 -7.64
CA ALA A 47 -2.66 6.48 -7.31
C ALA A 47 -3.59 5.66 -6.41
N TRP A 48 -3.76 4.38 -6.72
CA TRP A 48 -4.53 3.44 -5.92
C TRP A 48 -3.91 3.22 -4.53
N GLY A 49 -2.61 2.97 -4.44
CA GLY A 49 -1.91 2.76 -3.17
C GLY A 49 -1.94 3.98 -2.24
N ILE A 50 -1.84 5.19 -2.81
CA ILE A 50 -2.03 6.45 -2.06
C ILE A 50 -3.45 6.52 -1.51
N GLY A 51 -4.47 6.29 -2.34
CA GLY A 51 -5.86 6.33 -1.91
C GLY A 51 -6.18 5.31 -0.80
N HIS A 52 -5.67 4.09 -0.94
CA HIS A 52 -5.79 3.04 0.06
C HIS A 52 -5.17 3.45 1.41
N THR A 53 -3.92 3.94 1.37
CA THR A 53 -3.19 4.38 2.58
C THR A 53 -3.90 5.55 3.26
N LEU A 54 -4.32 6.56 2.48
CA LEU A 54 -5.06 7.71 3.01
C LEU A 54 -6.35 7.30 3.69
N THR A 55 -7.09 6.35 3.11
CA THR A 55 -8.34 5.85 3.69
C THR A 55 -8.09 5.16 5.03
N ILE A 56 -7.09 4.28 5.11
CA ILE A 56 -6.72 3.59 6.35
C ILE A 56 -6.28 4.60 7.42
N LEU A 57 -5.43 5.55 7.07
CA LEU A 57 -4.95 6.56 8.01
C LEU A 57 -6.09 7.45 8.51
N ALA A 58 -6.97 7.89 7.61
CA ALA A 58 -8.09 8.77 7.97
C ALA A 58 -9.12 8.03 8.83
N VAL A 59 -9.66 6.91 8.36
CA VAL A 59 -10.73 6.18 9.05
C VAL A 59 -10.19 5.41 10.25
N GLY A 60 -9.10 4.67 10.07
CA GLY A 60 -8.46 3.93 11.16
C GLY A 60 -7.89 4.87 12.23
N GLY A 61 -7.27 5.98 11.82
CA GLY A 61 -6.81 7.01 12.74
C GLY A 61 -7.97 7.66 13.49
N ALA A 62 -9.07 8.01 12.81
CA ALA A 62 -10.26 8.52 13.47
C ALA A 62 -10.83 7.52 14.49
N ILE A 63 -10.91 6.23 14.15
CA ILE A 63 -11.33 5.19 15.10
C ILE A 63 -10.41 5.18 16.31
N VAL A 64 -9.09 5.21 16.14
CA VAL A 64 -8.15 5.22 17.28
C VAL A 64 -8.29 6.50 18.12
N LEU A 65 -8.57 7.65 17.50
CA LEU A 65 -8.66 8.94 18.16
C LEU A 65 -9.98 9.13 18.93
N PHE A 66 -11.08 8.56 18.42
CA PHE A 66 -12.44 8.73 18.95
C PHE A 66 -12.99 7.48 19.65
N ARG A 67 -12.17 6.44 19.81
CA ARG A 67 -12.46 5.24 20.61
C ARG A 67 -11.99 5.42 22.04
#